data_AF-A0A8T3PT78-F1
#
_entry.id   AF-A0A8T3PT78-F1
#
_cell.length_a   1.000
_cell.length_b   1.000
_cell.length_c   1.000
_cell.angle_alpha   90.00
_cell.angle_beta   90.00
_cell.angle_gamma   90.00
#
_symmetry.space_group_name_H-M   'P 1'
#
loop_
_entity.id
_entity.type
_entity.pdbx_description
1 polymer ?
#
loop_
_entity_poly.entity_id
_entity_poly.type
_entity_poly.pdbx_seq_one_letter_code
_entity_poly.pdbx_strand_id
1 'polypeptide(L)'
;LEGSDQHRGWLQSSLITAVAMHGRAPYKSVLTHGFTVDAQGMTMSKARGNVVVPQEVMNRFLLIKSAARLHPIAEAPEHAILADLPGVKIAVAPCGDPKCVRCWHHRADVGGHPEHPGLCGRCVENVLGPGEIRCYA
;
A
#
# COMPACT_ATOMS: atom_id res chain seq x y z
N LEU A 1 2.24 -18.02 10.07
CA LEU A 1 2.35 -16.59 10.44
C LEU A 1 0.98 -16.02 10.18
N GLU A 2 0.30 -15.55 11.22
CA GLU A 2 -1.10 -15.09 11.11
C GLU A 2 -1.35 -13.91 12.07
N GLY A 3 -2.51 -13.28 11.95
CA GLY A 3 -2.97 -12.30 12.93
C GLY A 3 -3.24 -12.91 14.31
N SER A 4 -3.11 -12.09 15.36
CA SER A 4 -3.36 -12.52 16.74
C SER A 4 -4.82 -12.94 17.01
N ASP A 5 -5.78 -12.50 16.18
CA ASP A 5 -7.16 -12.99 16.19
C ASP A 5 -7.27 -14.51 15.95
N GLN A 6 -6.27 -15.10 15.29
CA GLN A 6 -6.29 -16.52 14.94
C GLN A 6 -5.93 -17.45 16.11
N HIS A 7 -5.53 -16.92 17.28
CA HIS A 7 -5.21 -17.74 18.46
C HIS A 7 -6.38 -18.61 18.92
N ARG A 8 -7.60 -18.06 18.94
CA ARG A 8 -8.83 -18.81 19.29
C ARG A 8 -9.55 -19.36 18.07
N GLY A 9 -9.06 -19.03 16.88
CA GLY A 9 -9.57 -19.50 15.60
C GLY A 9 -8.71 -20.63 15.06
N TRP A 10 -8.12 -20.37 13.90
CA TRP A 10 -7.41 -21.37 13.11
C TRP A 10 -6.27 -22.08 13.86
N LEU A 11 -5.52 -21.38 14.71
CA LEU A 11 -4.41 -21.99 15.44
C LEU A 11 -4.87 -23.03 16.45
N GLN A 12 -5.96 -22.75 17.16
CA GLN A 12 -6.54 -23.64 18.17
C GLN A 12 -7.25 -24.83 17.50
N SER A 13 -8.09 -24.59 16.50
CA SER A 13 -8.80 -25.67 15.81
C SER A 13 -7.83 -26.63 15.14
N SER A 14 -6.81 -26.11 14.45
CA SER A 14 -5.77 -26.94 13.81
C SER A 14 -4.96 -27.75 14.82
N LEU A 15 -4.62 -27.16 15.98
CA LEU A 15 -3.86 -27.86 17.03
C LEU A 15 -4.65 -29.03 17.61
N ILE A 16 -5.90 -28.80 17.99
CA ILE A 16 -6.74 -29.82 18.63
C ILE A 16 -6.95 -30.99 17.66
N THR A 17 -7.30 -30.70 16.40
CA THR A 17 -7.51 -31.74 15.39
C THR A 17 -6.24 -32.55 15.13
N ALA A 18 -5.08 -31.89 14.98
CA ALA A 18 -3.83 -32.60 14.70
C ALA A 18 -3.35 -33.44 15.89
N VAL A 19 -3.51 -32.96 17.12
CA VAL A 19 -3.18 -33.74 18.32
C VAL A 19 -4.11 -34.94 18.45
N ALA A 20 -5.40 -34.77 18.20
CA ALA A 20 -6.37 -35.86 18.24
C ALA A 20 -6.11 -36.94 17.16
N MET A 21 -5.74 -36.53 15.95
CA MET A 21 -5.55 -37.46 14.82
C MET A 21 -4.14 -38.05 14.72
N HIS A 22 -3.12 -37.29 15.14
CA HIS A 22 -1.72 -37.59 14.84
C HIS A 22 -0.79 -37.50 16.06
N GLY A 23 -1.31 -37.15 17.24
CA GLY A 23 -0.52 -37.07 18.49
C GLY A 23 0.52 -35.95 18.52
N ARG A 24 0.47 -34.99 17.59
CA ARG A 24 1.45 -33.89 17.50
C ARG A 24 0.84 -32.62 16.91
N ALA A 25 1.45 -31.48 17.24
CA ALA A 25 1.07 -30.19 16.68
C ALA A 25 1.32 -30.15 15.14
N PRO A 26 0.48 -29.43 14.38
CA PRO A 26 0.62 -29.34 12.92
C PRO A 26 1.71 -28.34 12.48
N TYR A 27 2.31 -27.62 13.43
CA TYR A 27 3.36 -26.62 13.22
C TYR A 27 4.48 -26.78 14.26
N LYS A 28 5.70 -26.36 13.90
CA LYS A 28 6.88 -26.38 14.80
C LYS A 28 6.95 -25.14 15.69
N SER A 29 6.48 -24.00 15.19
CA SER A 29 6.49 -22.71 15.86
C SER A 29 5.34 -21.85 15.35
N VAL A 30 4.79 -21.01 16.21
CA VAL A 30 3.74 -20.04 15.88
C VAL A 30 4.32 -18.64 16.03
N LEU A 31 4.21 -17.85 14.97
CA LEU A 31 4.50 -16.41 14.99
C LEU A 31 3.20 -15.68 14.65
N THR A 32 2.79 -14.78 15.53
CA THR A 32 1.62 -13.91 15.31
C THR A 32 2.03 -12.46 15.24
N HIS A 33 1.28 -11.67 14.47
CA HIS A 33 1.44 -10.23 14.40
C HIS A 33 0.21 -9.51 14.95
N GLY A 34 0.39 -8.25 15.35
CA GLY A 34 -0.71 -7.37 15.75
C GLY A 34 -1.58 -6.94 14.58
N PHE A 35 -2.59 -6.12 14.87
CA PHE A 35 -3.45 -5.55 13.84
C PHE A 35 -2.86 -4.25 13.29
N THR A 36 -3.08 -4.01 12.00
CA THR A 36 -2.92 -2.67 11.45
C THR A 36 -4.05 -1.78 11.94
N VAL A 37 -3.71 -0.55 12.36
CA VAL A 37 -4.64 0.44 12.91
C VAL A 37 -4.81 1.62 11.97
N ASP A 38 -5.92 2.34 12.08
CA ASP A 38 -6.14 3.62 11.42
C ASP A 38 -5.50 4.79 12.19
N ALA A 39 -5.69 6.02 11.69
CA ALA A 39 -5.17 7.24 12.30
C ALA A 39 -5.65 7.48 13.75
N GLN A 40 -6.78 6.90 14.12
CA GLN A 40 -7.38 7.01 15.45
C GLN A 40 -6.92 5.88 16.37
N GLY A 41 -6.02 5.01 15.91
CA GLY A 41 -5.53 3.85 16.67
C GLY A 41 -6.52 2.68 16.70
N MET A 42 -7.57 2.72 15.88
CA MET A 42 -8.58 1.67 15.83
C MET A 42 -8.16 0.59 14.83
N THR A 43 -8.28 -0.68 15.22
CA THR A 43 -8.05 -1.82 14.31
C THR A 43 -8.87 -1.68 13.03
N MET A 44 -8.21 -1.82 11.88
CA MET A 44 -8.85 -1.78 10.57
C MET A 44 -9.72 -3.03 10.36
N SER A 45 -10.97 -2.84 9.93
CA SER A 45 -11.87 -3.92 9.54
C SER A 45 -12.91 -3.47 8.52
N LYS A 46 -13.29 -4.35 7.58
CA LYS A 46 -14.27 -4.02 6.54
C LYS A 46 -15.61 -3.56 7.13
N ALA A 47 -16.01 -4.16 8.26
CA ALA A 47 -17.23 -3.80 8.98
C ALA A 47 -17.21 -2.36 9.53
N ARG A 48 -16.03 -1.85 9.89
CA ARG A 48 -15.86 -0.46 10.36
C ARG A 48 -15.69 0.54 9.21
N GLY A 49 -15.51 0.07 7.97
CA GLY A 49 -15.25 0.93 6.82
C GLY A 49 -13.91 1.69 6.88
N ASN A 50 -13.06 1.41 7.87
CA ASN A 50 -11.77 2.07 8.08
C ASN A 50 -10.60 1.29 7.44
N VAL A 51 -10.87 0.52 6.39
CA VAL A 51 -9.85 -0.26 5.68
C VAL A 51 -9.31 0.55 4.53
N VAL A 52 -7.99 0.61 4.43
CA VAL A 52 -7.34 1.04 3.20
C VAL A 52 -7.09 -0.17 2.33
N VAL A 53 -7.49 -0.06 1.06
CA VAL A 53 -7.21 -1.08 0.06
C VAL A 53 -5.71 -1.06 -0.21
N PRO A 54 -4.97 -2.16 0.00
CA PRO A 54 -3.53 -2.19 -0.20
C PRO A 54 -3.13 -1.69 -1.60
N GLN A 55 -3.93 -1.98 -2.62
CA GLN A 55 -3.71 -1.54 -4.00
C GLN A 55 -3.57 -0.01 -4.14
N GLU A 56 -4.32 0.78 -3.37
CA GLU A 56 -4.27 2.24 -3.43
C GLU A 56 -2.94 2.78 -2.88
N VAL A 57 -2.44 2.19 -1.79
CA VAL A 57 -1.12 2.52 -1.22
C VAL A 57 -0.03 2.07 -2.18
N MET A 58 -0.16 0.87 -2.76
CA MET A 58 0.83 0.29 -3.66
C MET A 58 1.04 1.13 -4.91
N ASN A 59 -0.04 1.55 -5.57
CA ASN A 59 0.03 2.36 -6.78
C ASN A 59 0.69 3.72 -6.53
N ARG A 60 0.56 4.27 -5.32
CA ARG A 60 1.07 5.60 -4.98
C ARG A 60 2.52 5.61 -4.49
N PHE A 61 2.96 4.57 -3.76
CA PHE A 61 4.25 4.59 -3.07
C PHE A 61 5.11 3.33 -3.27
N LEU A 62 4.51 2.15 -3.44
CA LEU A 62 5.28 0.90 -3.45
C LEU A 62 6.16 0.76 -4.68
N LEU A 63 5.72 1.28 -5.83
CA LEU A 63 6.49 1.17 -7.08
C LEU A 63 7.70 2.10 -7.13
N ILE A 64 7.89 3.02 -6.16
CA ILE A 64 8.97 4.01 -6.14
C ILE A 64 9.00 4.81 -7.48
N LYS A 65 7.83 5.23 -7.96
CA LYS A 65 7.67 6.03 -9.19
C LYS A 65 6.87 7.30 -8.92
N SER A 66 7.04 8.31 -9.76
CA SER A 66 6.28 9.57 -9.67
C SER A 66 4.77 9.38 -9.89
N ALA A 67 4.36 8.40 -10.70
CA ALA A 67 2.95 8.06 -10.94
C ALA A 67 2.77 6.61 -11.42
N ALA A 68 1.60 6.04 -11.13
CA ALA A 68 1.09 4.81 -11.73
C ALA A 68 -0.39 4.98 -12.05
N ARG A 69 -0.84 4.51 -13.22
CA ARG A 69 -2.23 4.61 -13.69
C ARG A 69 -2.70 3.23 -14.14
N LEU A 70 -3.95 2.91 -13.85
CA LEU A 70 -4.60 1.68 -14.30
C LEU A 70 -5.50 2.02 -15.49
N HIS A 71 -5.37 1.23 -16.56
CA HIS A 71 -6.16 1.36 -17.79
C HIS A 71 -6.71 -0.02 -18.18
N PRO A 72 -7.86 -0.10 -18.87
CA PRO A 72 -8.32 -1.34 -19.48
C PRO A 72 -7.26 -1.93 -20.41
N ILE A 73 -7.08 -3.25 -20.42
CA ILE A 73 -6.07 -3.91 -21.26
C ILE A 73 -6.27 -3.68 -22.76
N ALA A 74 -7.52 -3.40 -23.18
CA ALA A 74 -7.86 -3.06 -24.56
C ALA A 74 -7.23 -1.72 -25.01
N GLU A 75 -6.89 -0.83 -24.08
CA GLU A 75 -6.25 0.46 -24.33
C GLU A 75 -4.72 0.40 -24.14
N ALA A 76 -4.15 -0.80 -23.97
CA ALA A 76 -2.73 -0.94 -23.74
C ALA A 76 -1.93 -0.43 -24.96
N PRO A 77 -0.94 0.46 -24.77
CA PRO A 77 -0.13 0.95 -25.86
C PRO A 77 0.71 -0.20 -26.45
N GLU A 78 1.14 -0.05 -27.70
CA GLU A 78 1.88 -1.09 -28.43
C GLU A 78 3.18 -1.51 -27.73
N HIS A 79 3.86 -0.57 -27.07
CA HIS A 79 5.08 -0.82 -26.30
C HIS A 79 4.83 -1.44 -24.91
N ALA A 80 3.59 -1.74 -24.53
CA ALA A 80 3.29 -2.36 -23.25
C ALA A 80 3.68 -3.84 -23.24
N ILE A 81 4.46 -4.25 -22.24
CA ILE A 81 4.98 -5.59 -22.09
C ILE A 81 4.00 -6.41 -21.25
N LEU A 82 3.72 -7.66 -21.66
CA LEU A 82 2.93 -8.58 -20.84
C LEU A 82 3.74 -8.94 -19.59
N ALA A 83 3.15 -8.72 -18.41
CA ALA A 83 3.77 -9.12 -17.15
C ALA A 83 3.64 -10.65 -16.95
N ASP A 84 4.40 -11.21 -16.00
CA ASP A 84 4.27 -12.60 -15.55
C ASP A 84 2.95 -12.90 -14.81
N LEU A 85 1.95 -12.03 -14.98
CA LEU A 85 0.60 -12.13 -14.44
C LEU A 85 -0.39 -12.07 -15.61
N PRO A 86 -1.21 -13.14 -15.84
CA PRO A 86 -2.16 -13.15 -16.93
C PRO A 86 -3.12 -11.95 -16.90
N GLY A 87 -3.35 -11.34 -18.05
CA GLY A 87 -4.25 -10.19 -18.18
C GLY A 87 -3.69 -8.85 -17.71
N VAL A 88 -2.37 -8.75 -17.45
CA VAL A 88 -1.72 -7.50 -17.08
C VAL A 88 -0.62 -7.13 -18.08
N LYS A 89 -0.75 -5.93 -18.66
CA LYS A 89 0.31 -5.30 -19.47
C LYS A 89 0.87 -4.09 -18.73
N ILE A 90 2.18 -3.88 -18.84
CA ILE A 90 2.91 -2.81 -18.20
C ILE A 90 3.59 -1.94 -19.25
N ALA A 91 3.29 -0.65 -19.24
CA ALA A 91 4.02 0.37 -19.97
C ALA A 91 4.80 1.24 -18.98
N VAL A 92 6.03 1.61 -19.35
CA VAL A 92 6.88 2.51 -18.56
C VAL A 92 7.36 3.63 -19.47
N ALA A 93 7.16 4.86 -19.03
CA ALA A 93 7.63 6.06 -19.71
C ALA A 93 8.27 7.03 -18.70
N PRO A 94 9.30 7.80 -19.10
CA PRO A 94 9.84 8.86 -18.27
C PRO A 94 8.77 9.93 -18.01
N CYS A 95 8.78 10.48 -16.79
CA CYS A 95 7.89 11.56 -16.41
C CYS A 95 8.51 12.91 -16.83
N GLY A 96 7.79 13.71 -17.61
CA GLY A 96 8.24 15.04 -18.04
C GLY A 96 8.04 16.15 -17.02
N ASP A 97 7.34 15.86 -15.92
CA ASP A 97 7.03 16.86 -14.89
C ASP A 97 8.29 17.29 -14.11
N PRO A 98 8.33 18.51 -13.57
CA PRO A 98 9.42 18.96 -12.70
C PRO A 98 9.52 18.14 -11.41
N LYS A 99 10.75 17.95 -10.91
CA LYS A 99 11.03 17.20 -9.67
C LYS A 99 10.87 18.08 -8.43
N CYS A 100 10.08 17.63 -7.46
CA CYS A 100 9.97 18.27 -6.15
C CYS A 100 11.25 18.03 -5.32
N VAL A 101 11.86 19.08 -4.76
CA VAL A 101 13.13 18.96 -4.00
C VAL A 101 12.97 18.27 -2.65
N ARG A 102 11.75 18.21 -2.09
CA ARG A 102 11.48 17.59 -0.78
C ARG A 102 11.11 16.12 -0.87
N CYS A 103 10.12 15.75 -1.70
CA CYS A 103 9.67 14.36 -1.77
C CYS A 103 10.24 13.59 -2.98
N TRP A 104 11.01 14.24 -3.85
CA TRP A 104 11.65 13.66 -5.04
C TRP A 104 10.70 13.05 -6.08
N HIS A 105 9.40 13.26 -5.94
CA HIS A 105 8.42 12.90 -6.97
C HIS A 105 8.40 13.98 -8.05
N HIS A 106 8.29 13.56 -9.31
CA HIS A 106 8.00 14.45 -10.43
C HIS A 106 6.51 14.77 -10.47
N ARG A 107 6.16 16.06 -10.49
CA ARG A 107 4.77 16.51 -10.41
C ARG A 107 4.55 17.81 -11.17
N ALA A 108 3.47 17.87 -11.94
CA ALA A 108 3.10 19.06 -12.71
C ALA A 108 2.87 20.33 -11.86
N ASP A 109 2.60 20.19 -10.55
CA ASP A 109 2.34 21.31 -9.64
C ASP A 109 3.59 21.90 -8.97
N VAL A 110 4.79 21.38 -9.25
CA VAL A 110 6.03 22.02 -8.78
C VAL A 110 6.22 23.36 -9.50
N GLY A 111 6.45 24.42 -8.72
CA GLY A 111 6.50 25.79 -9.22
C GLY A 111 5.21 26.57 -9.01
N GLY A 112 4.14 25.93 -8.55
CA GLY A 112 2.84 26.59 -8.34
C GLY A 112 2.77 27.52 -7.11
N HIS A 113 3.70 27.40 -6.15
CA HIS A 113 3.73 28.24 -4.95
C HIS A 113 4.85 29.29 -5.03
N PRO A 114 4.55 30.61 -5.02
CA PRO A 114 5.54 31.67 -5.25
C PRO A 114 6.72 31.65 -4.27
N GLU A 115 6.44 31.40 -2.99
CA GLU A 115 7.48 31.37 -1.94
C GLU A 115 8.26 30.05 -1.91
N HIS A 116 7.75 29.02 -2.58
CA HIS A 116 8.30 27.66 -2.57
C HIS A 116 8.29 27.02 -3.97
N PRO A 117 9.00 27.61 -4.95
CA PRO A 117 8.93 27.18 -6.35
C PRO A 117 9.49 25.76 -6.58
N GLY A 118 10.36 25.25 -5.69
CA GLY A 118 10.90 23.90 -5.77
C GLY A 118 10.00 22.81 -5.17
N LEU A 119 8.86 23.16 -4.57
CA LEU A 119 7.97 22.23 -3.89
C LEU A 119 6.70 21.96 -4.69
N CYS A 120 6.22 20.71 -4.65
CA CYS A 120 4.85 20.39 -5.05
C CYS A 120 3.86 20.81 -3.97
N GLY A 121 2.58 20.96 -4.31
CA GLY A 121 1.53 21.42 -3.41
C GLY A 121 1.42 20.57 -2.13
N ARG A 122 1.58 19.24 -2.24
CA ARG A 122 1.65 18.36 -1.05
C ARG A 122 2.78 18.73 -0.11
N CYS A 123 3.96 19.01 -0.65
CA CYS A 123 5.11 19.36 0.16
C CYS A 123 4.95 20.75 0.77
N VAL A 124 4.30 21.68 0.09
CA VAL A 124 3.94 23.00 0.65
C VAL A 124 2.97 22.81 1.82
N GLU A 125 1.88 22.07 1.62
CA GLU A 125 0.89 21.77 2.67
C GLU A 125 1.54 21.10 3.88
N ASN A 126 2.48 20.18 3.66
CA ASN A 126 3.23 19.50 4.72
C ASN A 126 4.33 20.37 5.38
N VAL A 127 4.69 21.55 4.86
CA VAL A 127 5.66 22.47 5.52
C VAL A 127 4.91 23.61 6.20
N LEU A 128 3.98 24.23 5.48
CA LEU A 128 3.33 25.48 5.86
C LEU A 128 1.88 25.29 6.35
N GLY A 129 1.23 24.21 5.91
CA GLY A 129 -0.16 23.91 6.27
C GLY A 129 -0.27 22.95 7.46
N PRO A 130 -1.50 22.53 7.81
CA PRO A 130 -1.75 21.44 8.76
C PRO A 130 -1.08 20.11 8.38
N GLY A 131 -0.66 19.98 7.12
CA GLY A 131 -0.04 18.78 6.58
C GLY A 131 -1.04 17.69 6.24
N GLU A 132 -0.60 16.75 5.41
CA GLU A 132 -1.39 15.60 5.05
C GLU A 132 -1.60 14.72 6.28
N ILE A 133 -2.86 14.34 6.54
CA ILE A 133 -3.16 13.35 7.57
C ILE A 133 -2.58 12.01 7.10
N ARG A 134 -1.47 11.62 7.73
CA ARG A 134 -0.85 10.32 7.52
C ARG A 134 -1.50 9.34 8.47
N CYS A 135 -2.46 8.61 7.95
CA CYS A 135 -3.17 7.63 8.75
C CYS A 135 -2.34 6.36 9.02
N TYR A 136 -1.16 6.19 8.40
CA TYR A 136 -0.39 4.93 8.41
C TYR A 136 1.13 5.18 8.32
N ALA A 137 1.93 4.29 8.93
CA ALA A 137 3.39 4.20 8.84
C ALA A 137 3.81 2.76 8.57
#